data_AF-A0A5B6VCL9-F1
#
_entry.id   AF-A0A5B6VCL9-F1
#
_cell.length_a   1.000
_cell.length_b   1.000
_cell.length_c   1.000
_cell.angle_alpha   90.00
_cell.angle_beta   90.00
_cell.angle_gamma   90.00
#
_symmetry.space_group_name_H-M   'P 1'
#
loop_
_entity.id
_entity.type
_entity.pdbx_description
1 polymer ?
#
loop_
_entity_poly.entity_id
_entity_poly.type
_entity_poly.pdbx_seq_one_letter_code
_entity_poly.pdbx_strand_id
1 'polypeptide(L)' 'MSEFVSKCLTCQQPISIPKRKWERITMDFVSGLPLSPKKKDVVWVIVDRLTKSEHFIPIPMDFSLVDWLNYMSLRL' A
#
# COMPACT_ATOMS: atom_id res chain seq x y z
N MET A 1 24.89 -10.80 -0.84
CA MET A 1 23.55 -10.24 -0.51
C MET A 1 23.19 -10.32 0.97
N SER A 2 23.67 -11.29 1.75
CA SER A 2 23.40 -11.39 3.20
C SER A 2 24.11 -10.33 4.07
N GLU A 3 25.24 -9.79 3.61
CA GLU A 3 26.06 -8.84 4.39
C GLU A 3 25.37 -7.47 4.60
N PHE A 4 24.50 -7.07 3.67
CA PHE A 4 23.75 -5.81 3.79
C PHE A 4 22.59 -5.93 4.78
N VAL A 5 21.85 -7.05 4.78
CA VAL A 5 20.74 -7.29 5.71
C VAL A 5 21.25 -7.42 7.15
N SER A 6 22.41 -8.04 7.34
CA SER A 6 23.02 -8.24 8.65
C SER A 6 23.57 -6.97 9.29
N LYS A 7 23.79 -5.89 8.54
CA LYS A 7 24.20 -4.57 9.09
C LYS A 7 23.04 -3.58 9.25
N CYS A 8 21.85 -3.92 8.74
CA CYS A 8 20.66 -3.08 8.82
C CYS A 8 19.94 -3.27 10.17
N LEU A 9 20.10 -2.31 11.09
CA LEU A 9 19.46 -2.32 12.41
C LEU A 9 17.92 -2.45 12.33
N THR A 10 17.28 -1.80 11.35
CA THR A 10 15.82 -1.90 11.12
C THR A 10 15.40 -3.28 10.63
N CYS A 11 16.25 -3.94 9.83
CA CYS A 11 15.96 -5.25 9.23
C CYS A 11 16.13 -6.40 10.24
N GLN A 12 16.88 -6.17 11.32
CA GLN A 12 17.05 -7.12 12.42
C GLN A 12 15.91 -7.08 13.44
N GLN A 13 15.10 -6.01 13.45
CA GLN A 13 13.99 -5.92 14.40
C GLN A 13 12.86 -6.88 13.99
N PRO A 14 12.43 -7.80 14.88
CA PRO A 14 11.30 -8.65 14.59
C PRO A 14 10.04 -7.80 14.43
N ILE A 15 9.48 -7.83 13.23
CA ILE A 15 8.19 -7.21 12.93
C ILE A 15 7.12 -7.95 13.74
N SER A 16 6.48 -7.24 14.68
CA SER A 16 5.38 -7.85 15.45
C SER A 16 4.25 -8.31 14.52
N ILE A 17 3.76 -9.52 14.71
CA ILE A 17 2.61 -10.01 13.93
C ILE A 17 1.35 -9.36 14.52
N PRO A 18 0.53 -8.67 13.69
CA PRO A 18 -0.72 -8.10 14.17
C PRO A 18 -1.68 -9.22 14.63
N LYS A 19 -2.54 -8.94 15.60
CA LYS A 19 -3.50 -9.94 16.12
C LYS A 19 -4.86 -9.84 15.45
N ARG A 20 -5.19 -8.70 14.86
CA ARG A 20 -6.48 -8.43 14.22
C ARG A 20 -6.29 -8.00 12.77
N LYS A 21 -7.29 -8.30 11.94
CA LYS A 21 -7.36 -7.77 10.57
C LYS A 21 -7.35 -6.25 10.64
N TRP A 22 -6.63 -5.61 9.71
CA TRP A 22 -6.54 -4.16 9.57
C TRP A 22 -5.80 -3.43 10.70
N GLU A 23 -5.21 -4.16 11.66
CA GLU A 23 -4.41 -3.57 12.74
C GLU A 23 -3.06 -3.03 12.23
N ARG A 24 -2.52 -3.64 11.17
CA ARG A 24 -1.33 -3.13 10.49
C ARG A 24 -1.51 -3.25 8.99
N ILE A 25 -1.67 -2.09 8.35
CA ILE A 25 -1.81 -1.95 6.92
C ILE A 25 -0.58 -1.24 6.39
N THR A 26 -0.07 -1.68 5.25
CA THR A 26 0.92 -0.91 4.48
C THR A 26 0.26 -0.38 3.21
N MET A 27 0.57 0.85 2.85
CA MET A 27 0.00 1.54 1.69
C MET A 27 1.13 2.05 0.81
N ASP A 28 0.99 1.92 -0.49
CA ASP A 28 1.97 2.40 -1.47
C ASP A 28 1.32 2.77 -2.79
N PHE A 29 1.99 3.55 -3.62
CA PHE A 29 1.51 3.99 -4.94
C PHE A 29 2.47 3.59 -6.03
N VAL A 30 1.96 2.92 -7.06
CA VAL A 30 2.70 2.63 -8.29
C VAL A 30 2.23 3.60 -9.37
N SER A 31 3.10 4.52 -9.77
CA SER A 31 2.85 5.53 -10.79
C SER A 31 3.66 5.26 -12.07
N GLY A 32 3.45 6.08 -13.11
CA GLY A 32 4.14 5.91 -14.39
C GLY A 32 3.57 4.78 -15.25
N LEU A 33 2.35 4.35 -14.97
CA LEU A 33 1.66 3.33 -15.78
C LEU A 33 1.10 3.96 -17.07
N PRO A 34 0.95 3.17 -18.14
CA PRO A 34 0.20 3.62 -19.31
C PRO A 34 -1.20 4.08 -18.93
N LEU A 35 -1.64 5.21 -19.49
CA LEU A 35 -2.95 5.77 -19.20
C LEU A 35 -4.05 4.80 -19.67
N SER A 36 -4.87 4.32 -18.72
CA SER A 36 -6.03 3.50 -19.07
C SER A 36 -7.11 4.31 -19.79
N PRO A 37 -8.09 3.67 -20.49
CA PRO A 37 -9.21 4.38 -21.12
C PRO A 37 -10.02 5.25 -20.17
N LYS A 38 -10.01 4.93 -18.86
CA LYS A 38 -10.67 5.69 -17.79
C LYS A 38 -9.76 6.76 -17.15
N LYS A 39 -8.63 7.08 -17.79
CA LYS A 39 -7.64 8.05 -17.32
C LYS A 39 -7.10 7.74 -15.91
N LYS A 40 -6.86 6.46 -15.63
CA LYS A 40 -6.15 6.00 -14.42
C LYS A 40 -4.75 5.55 -14.82
N ASP A 41 -3.74 6.12 -14.19
CA ASP A 41 -2.30 5.95 -14.46
C ASP A 41 -1.49 5.68 -13.17
N VAL A 42 -2.18 5.58 -12.03
CA VAL A 42 -1.62 5.21 -10.74
C VAL A 42 -2.41 4.04 -10.16
N VAL A 43 -1.71 3.08 -9.55
CA VAL A 43 -2.33 2.03 -8.74
C VAL A 43 -1.97 2.26 -7.29
N TRP A 44 -2.99 2.45 -6.46
CA TRP A 44 -2.84 2.49 -5.03
C TRP A 44 -2.96 1.07 -4.47
N VAL A 45 -1.92 0.65 -3.73
CA VAL A 45 -1.78 -0.68 -3.16
C VAL A 45 -2.00 -0.60 -1.66
N ILE A 46 -2.90 -1.44 -1.15
CA ILE A 46 -3.18 -1.58 0.28
C ILE A 46 -2.95 -3.04 0.65
N VAL A 47 -2.10 -3.30 1.64
CA VAL A 47 -1.77 -4.66 2.06
C VAL A 47 -2.07 -4.83 3.55
N ASP A 48 -2.96 -5.75 3.88
CA ASP A 48 -3.12 -6.21 5.27
C ASP A 48 -2.01 -7.20 5.61
N ARG A 49 -1.17 -6.82 6.58
CA ARG A 49 0.04 -7.59 6.90
C ARG A 49 -0.26 -8.95 7.53
N LEU A 50 -1.44 -9.10 8.16
CA LEU A 50 -1.87 -10.31 8.83
C LEU A 50 -2.39 -11.34 7.85
N THR A 51 -3.36 -10.98 7.00
CA THR A 51 -3.95 -11.90 6.02
C THR A 51 -3.15 -12.03 4.73
N LYS A 52 -2.15 -11.16 4.51
CA LYS A 52 -1.42 -11.04 3.24
C LYS A 52 -2.39 -10.81 2.08
N SER A 53 -3.45 -10.04 2.32
CA SER A 53 -4.41 -9.68 1.29
C SER A 53 -4.05 -8.30 0.74
N GLU A 54 -3.93 -8.22 -0.58
CA GLU A 54 -3.64 -7.00 -1.30
C GLU A 54 -4.87 -6.47 -2.05
N HIS A 55 -5.09 -5.15 -1.94
CA HIS A 55 -6.07 -4.42 -2.72
C HIS A 55 -5.36 -3.48 -3.68
N PHE A 56 -5.67 -3.61 -4.97
CA PHE A 56 -5.15 -2.74 -6.03
C PHE A 56 -6.27 -1.84 -6.53
N ILE A 57 -6.13 -0.53 -6.29
CA ILE A 57 -7.14 0.47 -6.61
C ILE A 57 -6.57 1.40 -7.69
N PRO A 58 -7.09 1.36 -8.93
CA PRO A 58 -6.66 2.28 -9.97
C PRO A 58 -7.22 3.68 -9.71
N ILE A 59 -6.33 4.66 -9.56
CA ILE A 59 -6.64 6.07 -9.34
C ILE A 59 -5.97 6.94 -10.42
N PRO A 60 -6.48 8.15 -10.70
CA PRO A 60 -5.79 9.08 -11.57
C PRO A 60 -4.66 9.76 -10.78
N MET A 61 -3.61 10.25 -11.45
CA MET A 61 -2.49 10.90 -10.78
C MET A 61 -2.88 12.17 -10.02
N ASP A 62 -3.93 12.87 -10.47
CA ASP A 62 -4.48 14.08 -9.87
C ASP A 62 -5.51 13.81 -8.76
N PHE A 63 -5.52 12.61 -8.19
CA PHE A 63 -6.46 12.22 -7.13
C PHE A 63 -6.25 13.06 -5.86
N SER A 64 -7.28 13.82 -5.46
CA SER A 64 -7.17 14.72 -4.31
C SER A 64 -7.21 13.95 -2.98
N LEU A 65 -6.63 14.56 -1.93
CA LEU A 65 -6.70 14.01 -0.57
C LEU A 65 -8.14 13.86 -0.07
N VAL A 66 -9.04 14.76 -0.48
CA VAL A 66 -10.46 14.70 -0.10
C VAL A 66 -11.12 13.51 -0.78
N ASP A 67 -10.89 13.30 -2.07
CA ASP A 67 -11.41 12.14 -2.80
C ASP A 67 -10.87 10.84 -2.21
N TRP A 68 -9.60 10.84 -1.80
CA TRP A 68 -8.96 9.71 -1.16
C TRP A 68 -9.57 9.38 0.21
N LEU A 69 -9.77 10.38 1.07
CA LEU A 69 -10.43 10.19 2.36
C LEU A 69 -11.87 9.70 2.21
N ASN A 70 -12.60 10.23 1.23
CA ASN A 70 -13.95 9.77 0.93
C ASN A 70 -13.95 8.31 0.47
N TYR A 71 -13.03 7.93 -0.42
CA TYR A 71 -12.91 6.57 -0.91
C TYR A 71 -12.52 5.58 0.20
N MET A 72 -11.56 5.97 1.04
CA MET A 72 -11.17 5.25 2.26
C MET A 72 -12.37 4.97 3.17
N SER A 73 -13.15 6.01 3.49
CA SER A 73 -14.28 5.90 4.40
C SER A 73 -15.44 5.07 3.85
N LEU A 74 -15.56 4.96 2.53
CA LEU A 74 -16.67 4.25 1.88
C LEU A 74 -16.35 2.79 1.53
N ARG A 75 -15.07 2.39 1.56
CA ARG A 75 -14.62 1.13 0.93
C ARG A 75 -13.69 0.27 1.78
N LEU A 76 -13.15 0.79 2.87
CA LEU A 76 -12.52 0.02 3.95
C LEU A 76 -13.43 0.04 5.18
#